data_AF-A0A3N5YST6-F1
#
_entry.id   AF-A0A3N5YST6-F1
#
_cell.length_a   1.000
_cell.length_b   1.000
_cell.length_c   1.000
_cell.angle_alpha   90.00
_cell.angle_beta   90.00
_cell.angle_gamma   90.00
#
_symmetry.space_group_name_H-M   'P 1'
#
loop_
_entity.id
_entity.type
_entity.pdbx_description
1 polymer ?
#
loop_
_entity_poly.entity_id
_entity_poly.type
_entity_poly.pdbx_seq_one_letter_code
_entity_poly.pdbx_strand_id
1 'polypeptide(L)' 'MARLASIEEFRALRADAVTSISTWSVPRVIIGMGTCGIAAGAKIALDAFAAELEAQNLPNVIVRQTGCMGF' A
#
# COMPACT_ATOMS: atom_id res chain seq x y z
N MET A 1 17.83 1.67 -14.25
CA MET A 1 16.56 0.93 -14.30
C MET A 1 16.81 -0.38 -15.02
N ALA A 2 16.53 -1.52 -14.41
CA ALA A 2 16.66 -2.81 -15.08
C ALA A 2 15.64 -2.88 -16.23
N ARG A 3 16.13 -3.18 -17.44
CA ARG A 3 15.28 -3.40 -18.61
C ARG A 3 14.75 -4.82 -18.52
N LEU A 4 13.43 -4.97 -18.36
CA LEU A 4 12.79 -6.28 -18.45
C LEU A 4 13.04 -6.84 -19.85
N ALA A 5 13.65 -8.02 -19.92
CA ALA A 5 14.14 -8.61 -21.15
C ALA A 5 13.08 -9.48 -21.83
N SER A 6 12.08 -10.00 -21.09
CA SER A 6 11.01 -10.83 -21.66
C SER A 6 9.63 -10.63 -21.03
N ILE A 7 8.60 -11.05 -21.78
CA ILE A 7 7.20 -11.08 -21.31
C ILE A 7 7.00 -12.08 -20.16
N GLU A 8 7.83 -13.12 -20.11
CA GLU A 8 7.80 -14.17 -19.09
C GLU A 8 8.32 -13.63 -17.76
N GLU A 9 9.39 -12.84 -17.76
CA GLU A 9 9.89 -12.15 -16.56
C GLU A 9 8.83 -11.21 -15.96
N PHE A 10 8.12 -10.46 -16.81
CA PHE A 10 7.02 -9.61 -16.34
C PHE A 10 5.88 -10.41 -15.71
N ARG A 11 5.53 -11.56 -16.30
CA ARG A 11 4.50 -12.46 -15.74
C ARG A 11 4.94 -13.07 -14.41
N ALA A 12 6.20 -13.47 -14.29
CA ALA A 12 6.77 -13.98 -13.05
C ALA A 12 6.71 -12.90 -11.94
N LEU A 13 7.16 -11.68 -12.23
CA LEU A 13 7.08 -10.56 -11.27
C LEU A 13 5.64 -10.24 -10.85
N ARG A 14 4.68 -10.31 -11.78
CA ARG A 14 3.26 -10.14 -11.45
C ARG A 14 2.77 -11.26 -10.53
N ALA A 15 3.14 -12.51 -10.79
CA ALA A 15 2.76 -13.65 -9.95
C ALA A 15 3.36 -13.53 -8.54
N ASP A 16 4.62 -13.11 -8.43
CA ASP A 16 5.29 -12.84 -7.16
C ASP A 16 4.62 -11.70 -6.40
N ALA A 17 4.29 -10.60 -7.08
CA ALA A 17 3.58 -9.48 -6.47
C ALA A 17 2.21 -9.91 -5.92
N VAL A 18 1.43 -10.69 -6.67
CA VAL A 18 0.13 -11.22 -6.21
C VAL A 18 0.30 -12.16 -5.02
N THR A 19 1.27 -13.07 -5.07
CA THR A 19 1.57 -14.01 -3.99
C THR A 19 1.98 -13.27 -2.72
N SER A 20 2.82 -12.25 -2.88
CA SER A 20 3.26 -11.38 -1.79
C SER A 20 2.09 -10.65 -1.14
N ILE A 21 1.01 -10.35 -1.88
CA ILE A 21 -0.21 -9.73 -1.37
C ILE A 21 -1.08 -10.74 -0.62
N SER A 22 -1.22 -11.95 -1.14
CA SER A 22 -2.04 -13.00 -0.52
C SER A 22 -1.47 -13.56 0.79
N THR A 23 -0.17 -13.41 1.02
CA THR A 23 0.56 -14.00 2.17
C THR A 23 0.66 -13.05 3.36
N TRP A 24 -0.11 -11.96 3.37
CA TRP A 24 -0.06 -10.98 4.45
C TRP A 24 -0.56 -11.56 5.78
N SER A 25 0.33 -11.63 6.77
CA SER A 25 0.02 -12.14 8.10
C SER A 25 -0.58 -11.08 9.05
N VAL A 26 -0.43 -9.80 8.71
CA VAL A 26 -0.87 -8.67 9.54
C VAL A 26 -1.84 -7.76 8.79
N PRO A 27 -2.87 -7.22 9.48
CA PRO A 27 -3.77 -6.22 8.89
C PRO A 27 -3.00 -5.00 8.36
N ARG A 28 -3.48 -4.46 7.24
CA ARG A 28 -2.90 -3.26 6.63
C ARG A 28 -3.94 -2.23 6.26
N VAL A 29 -3.63 -0.99 6.56
CA VAL A 29 -4.39 0.18 6.13
C VAL A 29 -3.61 0.81 4.98
N ILE A 30 -4.19 0.80 3.78
CA ILE A 30 -3.56 1.38 2.59
C ILE A 30 -4.29 2.67 2.22
N ILE A 31 -3.56 3.77 2.16
CA ILE A 31 -4.12 5.10 1.89
C ILE A 31 -3.62 5.58 0.53
N GLY A 32 -4.56 5.83 -0.38
CA GLY A 32 -4.28 6.35 -1.73
C GLY A 32 -3.93 7.83 -1.69
N MET A 33 -2.64 8.13 -1.78
CA MET A 33 -2.04 9.46 -1.84
C MET A 33 -1.83 9.93 -3.28
N GLY A 34 -2.75 9.59 -4.18
CA GLY A 34 -2.82 10.23 -5.51
C GLY A 34 -3.29 11.69 -5.39
N THR A 35 -3.25 12.45 -6.49
CA THR A 35 -3.65 13.88 -6.49
C THR A 35 -5.07 14.08 -5.98
N CYS A 36 -6.03 13.28 -6.48
CA CYS A 36 -7.42 13.31 -6.02
C CYS A 36 -7.54 12.89 -4.55
N GLY A 37 -6.74 11.91 -4.10
CA GLY A 37 -6.74 11.45 -2.72
C GLY A 37 -6.22 12.51 -1.76
N ILE A 38 -5.12 13.18 -2.11
CA ILE A 38 -4.57 14.30 -1.32
C ILE A 38 -5.59 15.44 -1.23
N ALA A 39 -6.23 15.81 -2.35
CA ALA A 39 -7.27 16.83 -2.37
C ALA A 39 -8.50 16.46 -1.52
N ALA A 40 -8.85 15.17 -1.46
CA ALA A 40 -9.92 14.66 -0.61
C ALA A 40 -9.54 14.51 0.88
N GLY A 41 -8.29 14.82 1.26
CA GLY A 41 -7.83 14.77 2.65
C GLY A 41 -7.09 13.49 3.05
N ALA A 42 -6.52 12.74 2.11
CA ALA A 42 -5.78 11.50 2.42
C ALA A 42 -4.63 11.69 3.43
N LYS A 43 -4.00 12.86 3.47
CA LYS A 43 -2.97 13.18 4.48
C LYS A 43 -3.54 13.21 5.90
N ILE A 44 -4.71 13.81 6.08
CA ILE A 44 -5.39 13.88 7.37
C ILE A 44 -5.75 12.47 7.84
N ALA A 45 -6.24 11.62 6.92
CA ALA A 45 -6.50 10.22 7.22
C ALA A 45 -5.23 9.48 7.64
N LEU A 46 -4.11 9.66 6.92
CA LEU A 46 -2.83 9.04 7.26
C LEU A 46 -2.38 9.38 8.69
N ASP A 47 -2.39 10.66 9.03
CA ASP A 47 -1.97 11.15 10.34
C ASP A 47 -2.90 10.62 11.45
N ALA A 48 -4.21 10.61 11.21
CA ALA A 48 -5.20 10.09 12.15
C ALA A 48 -5.05 8.58 12.39
N PHE A 49 -4.83 7.78 11.34
CA PHE A 49 -4.61 6.35 11.49
C PHE A 49 -3.30 6.03 12.23
N ALA A 50 -2.24 6.80 11.97
CA ALA A 50 -0.98 6.63 12.70
C ALA A 50 -1.17 6.90 14.21
N ALA A 51 -1.80 8.02 14.56
CA ALA A 51 -2.05 8.38 15.95
C ALA A 51 -2.96 7.38 16.68
N GLU A 52 -4.01 6.89 16.02
CA GLU A 52 -4.94 5.92 16.63
C GLU A 52 -4.26 4.57 16.88
N LEU A 53 -3.43 4.09 15.96
CA LEU A 53 -2.71 2.84 16.15
C LEU A 53 -1.69 2.92 17.30
N GLU A 54 -1.05 4.07 17.47
CA GLU A 54 -0.20 4.35 18.62
C GLU A 54 -1.02 4.39 19.92
N ALA A 55 -2.15 5.10 19.93
CA ALA A 55 -3.01 5.23 21.11
C ALA A 55 -3.63 3.90 21.56
N GLN A 56 -4.02 3.04 20.61
CA GLN A 56 -4.56 1.70 20.87
C GLN A 56 -3.46 0.66 21.10
N ASN A 57 -2.19 1.07 21.00
CA ASN A 57 -1.03 0.22 21.22
C ASN A 57 -1.05 -1.05 20.33
N LEU A 58 -1.39 -0.89 19.05
CA LEU A 58 -1.55 -1.95 18.04
C LEU A 58 -0.33 -2.07 17.12
N PRO A 59 0.78 -2.68 17.56
CA PRO A 59 2.00 -2.79 16.75
C PRO A 59 1.86 -3.77 15.57
N ASN A 60 0.80 -4.58 15.56
CA ASN A 60 0.55 -5.60 14.55
C ASN A 60 -0.29 -5.09 13.36
N VAL A 61 -0.46 -3.77 13.21
CA VAL A 61 -1.14 -3.16 12.06
C VAL A 61 -0.17 -2.25 11.33
N ILE A 62 -0.08 -2.40 10.01
CA ILE A 62 0.82 -1.58 9.19
C ILE A 62 0.01 -0.57 8.37
N VAL A 63 0.32 0.72 8.52
CA VAL A 63 -0.18 1.79 7.65
C VAL A 63 0.78 1.98 6.49
N ARG A 64 0.26 1.97 5.26
CA ARG A 64 1.05 2.22 4.05
C ARG A 64 0.38 3.26 3.17
N GLN A 65 1.21 4.16 2.65
CA GLN A 65 0.82 5.07 1.58
C GLN A 65 1.02 4.42 0.20
N THR A 66 0.06 4.61 -0.69
CA THR A 66 0.16 4.24 -2.12
C THR A 66 -0.15 5.45 -3.00
N GLY A 67 0.14 5.38 -4.29
CA GLY A 67 -0.18 6.44 -5.25
C GLY A 67 -1.66 6.46 -5.66
N CYS A 68 -1.91 6.78 -6.93
CA CYS A 68 -3.25 6.65 -7.51
C CYS A 68 -3.69 5.18 -7.55
N MET A 69 -4.93 4.90 -7.13
CA MET A 69 -5.51 3.55 -7.13
C MET A 69 -6.23 3.20 -8.44
N GLY A 70 -6.42 4.16 -9.34
CA GLY A 70 -6.90 3.91 -10.70
C GLY A 70 -8.41 3.71 -10.86
N PHE A 71 -9.22 4.10 -9.87
CA PHE A 71 -10.65 4.35 -10.06
C PHE A 71 -10.89 5.83 -10.36
#